data_AF-A0A0M1P6L5-F1
#
_entry.id   AF-A0A0M1P6L5-F1
#
_cell.length_a   1.000
_cell.length_b   1.000
_cell.length_c   1.000
_cell.angle_alpha   90.00
_cell.angle_beta   90.00
_cell.angle_gamma   90.00
#
_symmetry.space_group_name_H-M   'P 1'
#
loop_
_entity.id
_entity.type
_entity.pdbx_description
1 polymer ?
#
loop_
_entity_poly.entity_id
_entity_poly.type
_entity_poly.pdbx_seq_one_letter_code
_entity_poly.pdbx_strand_id
1 'polypeptide(L)'
;MMISMIRYLLASYTRSYRYFAPLAFIIISVMLIYSYRPNPIMSSYAVTSALLFIGSAWLGLNFFNHDQGRQSMLLIIHSGKPIRYYSAQYFTAALLSMIFSLFAVLFPVLFGMFDKPISLLEFALGYLGHVALALLGISLSVFFQFGFIENQGRAAGLLIIIMVISLAGQTLQQKIPSNIGFIIYVLPPVSTTIDLFMHIEDRSAISTFVTILYSYLYSFILLAIYLWTVCRKDAAALIRKVG
;
A
#
# COMPACT_ATOMS: atom_id res chain seq x y z
N MET A 1 8.71 19.64 -13.72
CA MET A 1 7.25 19.63 -13.56
C MET A 1 6.74 18.53 -12.63
N MET A 2 7.10 17.25 -12.81
CA MET A 2 6.68 16.18 -11.89
C MET A 2 7.23 16.37 -10.47
N ILE A 3 8.54 16.66 -10.34
CA ILE A 3 9.18 16.87 -9.04
C ILE A 3 8.55 18.05 -8.28
N SER A 4 8.24 19.15 -8.97
CA SER A 4 7.55 20.30 -8.36
C SER A 4 6.14 19.95 -7.90
N MET A 5 5.41 19.12 -8.65
CA MET A 5 4.09 18.62 -8.24
C MET A 5 4.18 17.71 -7.01
N ILE A 6 5.14 16.78 -6.97
CA ILE A 6 5.37 15.90 -5.82
C ILE A 6 5.71 16.73 -4.58
N ARG A 7 6.61 17.72 -4.70
CA ARG A 7 6.94 18.64 -3.60
C ARG A 7 5.72 19.41 -3.10
N TYR A 8 4.90 19.91 -4.02
CA TYR A 8 3.66 20.60 -3.68
C TYR A 8 2.69 19.68 -2.91
N LEU A 9 2.42 18.48 -3.44
CA LEU A 9 1.49 17.52 -2.84
C LEU A 9 1.97 17.07 -1.46
N LEU A 10 3.28 16.85 -1.29
CA LEU A 10 3.86 16.52 0.01
C LEU A 10 3.71 17.67 1.01
N ALA A 11 3.97 18.91 0.58
CA ALA A 11 3.79 20.10 1.42
C ALA A 11 2.31 20.34 1.79
N SER A 12 1.39 20.13 0.86
CA SER A 12 -0.05 20.23 1.10
C SER A 12 -0.51 19.18 2.12
N TYR A 13 -0.16 17.92 1.90
CA TYR A 13 -0.56 16.82 2.76
C TYR A 13 0.00 16.95 4.18
N THR A 14 1.27 17.33 4.32
CA THR A 14 1.88 17.53 5.64
C THR A 14 1.24 18.69 6.41
N ARG A 15 0.88 19.79 5.75
CA ARG A 15 0.16 20.90 6.39
C ARG A 15 -1.29 20.57 6.77
N SER A 16 -1.89 19.55 6.16
CA SER A 16 -3.24 19.10 6.48
C SER A 16 -3.32 18.26 7.77
N TYR A 17 -2.18 17.79 8.29
CA TYR A 17 -2.06 16.87 9.43
C TYR A 17 -2.81 15.52 9.29
N ARG A 18 -3.46 15.26 8.15
CA ARG A 18 -4.21 14.00 7.89
C ARG A 18 -3.32 12.76 7.84
N TYR A 19 -2.01 12.94 7.66
CA TYR A 19 -1.03 11.86 7.69
C TYR A 19 -0.78 11.32 9.10
N PHE A 20 -1.13 12.06 10.15
CA PHE A 20 -0.72 11.73 11.51
C PHE A 20 -1.32 10.41 11.99
N ALA A 21 -2.62 10.18 11.78
CA ALA A 21 -3.28 8.94 12.21
C ALA A 21 -2.68 7.67 11.56
N PRO A 22 -2.55 7.56 10.22
CA PRO A 22 -1.93 6.38 9.61
C PRO A 22 -0.43 6.26 9.96
N LEU A 23 0.29 7.38 10.11
CA LEU A 23 1.68 7.37 10.59
C LEU A 23 1.79 6.79 12.00
N ALA A 24 0.98 7.29 12.94
CA ALA A 24 0.95 6.85 14.32
C ALA A 24 0.61 5.36 14.41
N PHE A 25 -0.37 4.90 13.62
CA PHE A 25 -0.69 3.49 13.49
C PHE A 25 0.55 2.65 13.10
N ILE A 26 1.26 3.03 12.04
CA ILE A 26 2.45 2.30 11.58
C ILE A 26 3.53 2.28 12.67
N ILE A 27 3.83 3.42 13.28
CA ILE A 27 4.87 3.53 14.34
C ILE A 27 4.50 2.67 15.54
N ILE A 28 3.28 2.82 16.07
CA ILE A 28 2.81 2.08 17.24
C ILE A 28 2.78 0.58 16.95
N SER A 29 2.32 0.18 15.76
CA SER A 29 2.33 -1.21 15.32
C SER A 29 3.73 -1.80 15.32
N VAL A 30 4.71 -1.13 14.71
CA VAL A 30 6.11 -1.59 14.69
C VAL A 30 6.67 -1.70 16.11
N MET A 31 6.50 -0.66 16.92
CA MET A 31 6.99 -0.66 18.30
C MET A 31 6.37 -1.76 19.16
N LEU A 32 5.05 -2.01 19.01
CA LEU A 32 4.33 -3.04 19.76
C LEU A 32 4.84 -4.43 19.37
N ILE A 33 4.96 -4.72 18.07
CA ILE A 33 5.44 -6.03 17.61
C ILE A 33 6.83 -6.34 18.15
N TYR A 34 7.74 -5.37 18.14
CA TYR A 34 9.11 -5.57 18.64
C TYR A 34 9.26 -5.42 20.16
N SER A 35 8.17 -5.15 20.90
CA SER A 35 8.20 -5.09 22.37
C SER A 35 8.25 -6.47 23.03
N TYR A 36 7.77 -7.51 22.33
CA TYR A 36 7.83 -8.89 22.81
C TYR A 36 9.13 -9.54 22.32
N ARG A 37 9.71 -10.47 23.10
CA ARG A 37 10.93 -11.20 22.73
C ARG A 37 10.75 -12.69 23.05
N PRO A 38 11.38 -13.61 22.29
CA PRO A 38 12.26 -13.38 21.13
C PRO A 38 11.50 -13.02 19.84
N ASN A 39 12.14 -12.29 18.92
CA ASN A 39 11.57 -11.91 17.62
C ASN A 39 12.34 -12.60 16.48
N PRO A 40 11.77 -13.65 15.86
CA PRO A 40 12.35 -14.24 14.67
C PRO A 40 12.22 -13.28 13.50
N ILE A 41 13.30 -13.07 12.75
CA ILE A 41 13.42 -11.99 11.74
C ILE A 41 12.27 -12.02 10.73
N MET A 42 12.08 -13.15 10.04
CA MET A 42 11.16 -13.23 8.91
C MET A 42 9.70 -13.29 9.32
N SER A 43 9.37 -13.98 10.41
CA SER A 43 7.99 -14.00 10.93
C SER A 43 7.57 -12.64 11.48
N SER A 44 8.47 -11.91 12.16
CA SER A 44 8.23 -10.52 12.57
C SER A 44 8.00 -9.62 11.35
N TYR A 45 8.82 -9.75 10.31
CA TYR A 45 8.63 -9.02 9.05
C TYR A 45 7.32 -9.36 8.33
N ALA A 46 6.83 -10.60 8.43
CA ALA A 46 5.52 -10.99 7.92
C ALA A 46 4.40 -10.15 8.56
N VAL A 47 4.42 -10.03 9.89
CA VAL A 47 3.41 -9.27 10.64
C VAL A 47 3.54 -7.76 10.37
N THR A 48 4.74 -7.19 10.44
CA THR A 48 4.92 -5.75 10.24
C THR A 48 4.63 -5.31 8.80
N SER A 49 4.91 -6.16 7.80
CA SER A 49 4.55 -5.87 6.40
C SER A 49 3.04 -5.94 6.15
N ALA A 50 2.33 -6.86 6.83
CA ALA A 50 0.87 -6.91 6.82
C ALA A 50 0.24 -5.65 7.45
N LEU A 51 0.77 -5.20 8.59
CA LEU A 51 0.33 -3.95 9.22
C LEU A 51 0.66 -2.74 8.34
N LEU A 52 1.80 -2.76 7.66
CA LEU A 52 2.17 -1.71 6.72
C LEU A 52 1.26 -1.67 5.49
N PHE A 53 0.77 -2.81 4.99
CA PHE A 53 -0.29 -2.86 3.96
C PHE A 53 -1.54 -2.11 4.41
N ILE A 54 -2.03 -2.38 5.62
CA ILE A 54 -3.19 -1.71 6.22
C ILE A 54 -2.91 -0.21 6.38
N GLY A 55 -1.78 0.14 6.98
CA GLY A 55 -1.37 1.53 7.22
C GLY A 55 -1.20 2.31 5.92
N SER A 56 -0.66 1.69 4.88
CA SER A 56 -0.48 2.30 3.56
C SER A 56 -1.80 2.48 2.83
N ALA A 57 -2.72 1.53 2.91
CA ALA A 57 -4.07 1.69 2.36
C ALA A 57 -4.83 2.84 3.05
N TRP A 58 -4.71 2.95 4.38
CA TRP A 58 -5.30 4.05 5.14
C TRP A 58 -4.63 5.40 4.82
N LEU A 59 -3.30 5.43 4.71
CA LEU A 59 -2.57 6.61 4.27
C LEU A 59 -3.02 7.04 2.88
N GLY A 60 -3.10 6.11 1.94
CA GLY A 60 -3.54 6.37 0.59
C GLY A 60 -4.97 6.89 0.56
N LEU A 61 -5.89 6.32 1.33
CA LEU A 61 -7.27 6.81 1.42
C LEU A 61 -7.33 8.26 1.90
N ASN A 62 -6.54 8.63 2.92
CA ASN A 62 -6.46 10.02 3.39
C ASN A 62 -5.81 10.94 2.35
N PHE A 63 -4.69 10.48 1.77
CA PHE A 63 -3.92 11.24 0.80
C PHE A 63 -4.69 11.48 -0.49
N PHE A 64 -5.31 10.48 -1.11
CA PHE A 64 -6.04 10.71 -2.36
C PHE A 64 -7.29 11.57 -2.16
N ASN A 65 -7.79 11.72 -0.93
CA ASN A 65 -8.96 12.53 -0.60
C ASN A 65 -8.63 13.89 0.08
N HIS A 66 -7.36 14.27 0.23
CA HIS A 66 -7.02 15.53 0.91
C HIS A 66 -7.28 16.78 0.06
N ASP A 67 -6.81 16.76 -1.20
CA ASP A 67 -6.91 17.88 -2.14
C ASP A 67 -7.90 17.55 -3.26
N GLN A 68 -9.20 17.58 -2.96
CA GLN A 68 -10.28 17.34 -3.92
C GLN A 68 -11.02 18.65 -4.27
N GLY A 69 -11.55 18.74 -5.49
CA GLY A 69 -12.36 19.88 -5.96
C GLY A 69 -11.59 20.89 -6.82
N ARG A 70 -11.76 22.20 -6.55
CA ARG A 70 -11.25 23.27 -7.42
C ARG A 70 -9.72 23.28 -7.56
N GLN A 71 -8.99 22.97 -6.49
CA GLN A 71 -7.53 22.98 -6.50
C GLN A 71 -6.93 21.87 -7.39
N SER A 72 -7.48 20.65 -7.33
CA SER A 72 -7.01 19.55 -8.18
C SER A 72 -7.26 19.84 -9.66
N MET A 73 -8.35 20.52 -10.01
CA MET A 73 -8.61 20.95 -11.39
C MET A 73 -7.58 21.96 -11.90
N LEU A 74 -7.24 22.96 -11.10
CA LEU A 74 -6.19 23.93 -11.46
C LEU A 74 -4.85 23.24 -11.66
N LEU A 75 -4.51 22.26 -10.82
CA LEU A 75 -3.29 21.46 -10.94
C LEU A 75 -3.29 20.60 -12.22
N ILE A 76 -4.43 20.00 -12.57
CA ILE A 76 -4.59 19.25 -13.82
C ILE A 76 -4.41 20.16 -15.03
N ILE A 77 -5.10 21.32 -15.07
CA ILE A 77 -4.99 22.30 -16.17
C ILE A 77 -3.55 22.81 -16.28
N HIS A 78 -2.94 23.22 -15.17
CA HIS A 78 -1.57 23.69 -15.17
C HIS A 78 -0.58 22.60 -15.61
N SER A 79 -0.84 21.34 -15.28
CA SER A 79 -0.01 20.20 -15.71
C SER A 79 -0.08 19.88 -17.20
N GLY A 80 -1.13 20.36 -17.89
CA GLY A 80 -1.43 20.15 -19.31
C GLY A 80 -1.95 18.76 -19.66
N LYS A 81 -1.73 17.73 -18.83
CA LYS A 81 -2.25 16.37 -19.03
C LYS A 81 -2.69 15.74 -17.70
N PRO A 82 -3.90 15.18 -17.58
CA PRO A 82 -4.39 14.62 -16.31
C PRO A 82 -3.50 13.49 -15.76
N ILE A 83 -2.91 12.67 -16.65
CA ILE A 83 -2.00 11.60 -16.24
C ILE A 83 -0.82 12.11 -15.42
N ARG A 84 -0.31 13.33 -15.69
CA ARG A 84 0.82 13.89 -14.93
C ARG A 84 0.44 14.17 -13.48
N TYR A 85 -0.79 14.65 -13.25
CA TYR A 85 -1.31 14.90 -11.91
C TYR A 85 -1.53 13.59 -11.14
N TYR A 86 -2.27 12.64 -11.74
CA TYR A 86 -2.60 11.39 -11.07
C TYR A 86 -1.37 10.50 -10.82
N SER A 87 -0.42 10.45 -11.77
CA SER A 87 0.86 9.77 -11.54
C SER A 87 1.66 10.47 -10.45
N ALA A 88 1.70 11.81 -10.38
CA ALA A 88 2.39 12.52 -9.31
C ALA A 88 1.77 12.25 -7.93
N GLN A 89 0.43 12.19 -7.83
CA GLN A 89 -0.25 11.78 -6.60
C GLN A 89 0.18 10.38 -6.17
N TYR A 90 0.08 9.39 -7.08
CA TYR A 90 0.47 8.02 -6.76
C TYR A 90 1.93 7.92 -6.32
N PHE A 91 2.86 8.53 -7.07
CA PHE A 91 4.29 8.50 -6.72
C PHE A 91 4.60 9.21 -5.40
N THR A 92 3.85 10.25 -5.04
CA THR A 92 4.00 10.91 -3.73
C THR A 92 3.60 9.96 -2.60
N ALA A 93 2.47 9.28 -2.74
CA ALA A 93 1.98 8.33 -1.75
C ALA A 93 2.89 7.08 -1.66
N ALA A 94 3.37 6.59 -2.80
CA ALA A 94 4.34 5.49 -2.89
C ALA A 94 5.70 5.85 -2.26
N LEU A 95 6.18 7.08 -2.42
CA LEU A 95 7.42 7.54 -1.79
C LEU A 95 7.29 7.55 -0.26
N LEU A 96 6.16 8.07 0.26
CA LEU A 96 5.87 8.04 1.68
C LEU A 96 5.82 6.60 2.22
N SER A 97 5.17 5.70 1.48
CA SER A 97 5.04 4.30 1.89
C SER A 97 6.40 3.59 1.88
N MET A 98 7.29 3.88 0.93
CA MET A 98 8.67 3.36 0.93
C MET A 98 9.50 3.85 2.12
N ILE A 99 9.33 5.11 2.53
CA ILE A 99 9.99 5.65 3.73
C ILE A 99 9.52 4.90 4.98
N PHE A 100 8.22 4.59 5.09
CA PHE A 100 7.69 3.80 6.19
C PHE A 100 8.09 2.32 6.13
N SER A 101 8.21 1.73 4.94
CA SER A 101 8.82 0.41 4.77
C SER A 101 10.25 0.39 5.29
N LEU A 102 11.03 1.42 4.97
CA LEU A 102 12.41 1.52 5.42
C LEU A 102 12.48 1.64 6.94
N PHE A 103 11.62 2.47 7.54
CA PHE A 103 11.50 2.58 9.00
C PHE A 103 11.15 1.23 9.65
N ALA A 104 10.13 0.53 9.15
CA ALA A 104 9.67 -0.73 9.73
C ALA A 104 10.74 -1.83 9.73
N VAL A 105 11.63 -1.83 8.73
CA VAL A 105 12.73 -2.79 8.60
C VAL A 105 13.98 -2.34 9.34
N LEU A 106 14.35 -1.05 9.28
CA LEU A 106 15.55 -0.54 9.95
C LEU A 106 15.39 -0.47 11.47
N PHE A 107 14.20 -0.14 11.97
CA PHE A 107 13.97 0.02 13.41
C PHE A 107 14.45 -1.19 14.24
N PRO A 108 13.96 -2.43 14.02
CA PRO A 108 14.40 -3.57 14.81
C PRO A 108 15.90 -3.90 14.63
N VAL A 109 16.49 -3.57 13.49
CA VAL A 109 17.92 -3.78 13.23
C VAL A 109 18.77 -2.83 14.09
N LEU A 110 18.45 -1.53 14.08
CA LEU A 110 19.19 -0.51 14.81
C LEU A 110 19.12 -0.71 16.33
N PHE A 111 18.02 -1.27 16.83
CA PHE A 111 17.80 -1.50 18.26
C PHE A 111 18.08 -2.94 18.71
N GLY A 112 18.61 -3.80 17.83
CA GLY A 112 18.96 -5.18 18.17
C GLY A 112 17.77 -5.98 18.72
N MET A 113 16.61 -5.84 18.07
CA MET A 113 15.34 -6.43 18.54
C MET A 113 15.14 -7.89 18.11
N PHE A 114 16.00 -8.42 17.25
CA PHE A 114 15.93 -9.79 16.73
C PHE A 114 16.66 -10.79 17.62
N ASP A 115 16.26 -12.06 17.50
CA ASP A 115 16.85 -13.20 18.19
C ASP A 115 18.25 -13.59 17.69
N LYS A 116 18.58 -13.22 16.44
CA LYS A 116 19.88 -13.45 15.81
C LYS A 116 20.33 -12.23 14.99
N PRO A 117 21.64 -12.11 14.67
CA PRO A 117 22.13 -11.09 13.75
C PRO A 117 21.46 -11.21 12.38
N ILE A 118 21.03 -10.08 11.82
CA ILE A 118 20.39 -10.04 10.51
C ILE A 118 21.42 -10.18 9.38
N SER A 119 21.13 -11.03 8.40
CA SER A 119 21.90 -11.10 7.16
C SER A 119 21.46 -10.03 6.15
N LEU A 120 22.35 -9.68 5.20
CA LEU A 120 22.03 -8.73 4.13
C LEU A 120 20.84 -9.20 3.27
N LEU A 121 20.75 -10.51 3.04
CA LEU A 121 19.64 -11.11 2.30
C LEU A 121 18.32 -11.00 3.07
N GLU A 122 18.33 -11.27 4.37
CA GLU A 122 17.13 -11.11 5.21
C GLU A 122 16.66 -9.66 5.25
N PHE A 123 17.59 -8.70 5.34
CA PHE A 123 17.28 -7.28 5.26
C PHE A 123 16.68 -6.89 3.91
N ALA A 124 17.30 -7.32 2.80
CA ALA A 124 16.84 -6.99 1.45
C ALA A 124 15.45 -7.58 1.16
N LEU A 125 15.22 -8.85 1.52
CA LEU A 125 13.92 -9.49 1.35
C LEU A 125 12.85 -8.84 2.24
N GLY A 126 13.19 -8.55 3.50
CA GLY A 126 12.32 -7.80 4.41
C GLY A 126 11.90 -6.47 3.80
N TYR A 127 12.85 -5.66 3.33
CA TYR A 127 12.55 -4.37 2.70
C TYR A 127 11.72 -4.51 1.43
N LEU A 128 12.08 -5.42 0.52
CA LEU A 128 11.34 -5.64 -0.72
C LEU A 128 9.91 -6.11 -0.49
N GLY A 129 9.66 -6.99 0.47
CA GLY A 129 8.30 -7.43 0.81
C GLY A 129 7.49 -6.34 1.51
N HIS A 130 8.09 -5.54 2.40
CA HIS A 130 7.42 -4.38 2.99
C HIS A 130 7.02 -3.36 1.93
N VAL A 131 7.91 -3.03 0.99
CA VAL A 131 7.58 -2.11 -0.10
C VAL A 131 6.50 -2.71 -1.01
N ALA A 132 6.56 -4.00 -1.33
CA ALA A 132 5.56 -4.65 -2.16
C ALA A 132 4.15 -4.55 -1.54
N LEU A 133 4.03 -4.90 -0.26
CA LEU A 133 2.76 -4.83 0.49
C LEU A 133 2.29 -3.40 0.72
N ALA A 134 3.20 -2.47 1.00
CA ALA A 134 2.87 -1.05 1.13
C ALA A 134 2.31 -0.48 -0.18
N LEU A 135 2.95 -0.78 -1.32
CA LEU A 135 2.48 -0.38 -2.64
C LEU A 135 1.13 -1.02 -2.98
N LEU A 136 0.88 -2.28 -2.61
CA LEU A 136 -0.43 -2.89 -2.77
C LEU A 136 -1.50 -2.08 -2.03
N GLY A 137 -1.24 -1.68 -0.78
CA GLY A 137 -2.16 -0.85 -0.01
C GLY A 137 -2.46 0.49 -0.71
N ILE A 138 -1.43 1.18 -1.18
CA ILE A 138 -1.58 2.44 -1.95
C ILE A 138 -2.37 2.20 -3.23
N SER A 139 -2.03 1.16 -4.01
CA SER A 139 -2.71 0.79 -5.26
C SER A 139 -4.15 0.37 -5.08
N LEU A 140 -4.57 -0.15 -3.93
CA LEU A 140 -5.99 -0.34 -3.65
C LEU A 140 -6.68 0.99 -3.38
N SER A 141 -6.09 1.81 -2.51
CA SER A 141 -6.73 3.02 -1.99
C SER A 141 -7.10 4.05 -3.07
N VAL A 142 -6.41 4.07 -4.22
CA VAL A 142 -6.73 4.97 -5.34
C VAL A 142 -8.15 4.76 -5.91
N PHE A 143 -8.73 3.57 -5.74
CA PHE A 143 -10.10 3.27 -6.18
C PHE A 143 -11.18 3.68 -5.16
N PHE A 144 -10.78 4.11 -3.97
CA PHE A 144 -11.67 4.49 -2.85
C PHE A 144 -11.67 6.00 -2.59
N GLN A 145 -11.20 6.80 -3.55
CA GLN A 145 -11.29 8.26 -3.49
C GLN A 145 -12.69 8.78 -3.90
N PHE A 146 -13.01 10.02 -3.53
CA PHE A 146 -14.27 10.73 -3.87
C PHE A 146 -14.68 10.60 -5.35
N GLY A 147 -13.71 10.61 -6.26
CA GLY A 147 -13.96 10.46 -7.71
C GLY A 147 -14.49 9.08 -8.15
N PHE A 148 -14.47 8.08 -7.28
CA PHE A 148 -15.04 6.74 -7.49
C PHE A 148 -16.19 6.46 -6.54
N ILE A 149 -16.04 6.81 -5.26
CA ILE A 149 -17.05 6.58 -4.22
C ILE A 149 -17.24 7.88 -3.44
N GLU A 150 -18.40 8.51 -3.58
CA GLU A 150 -18.70 9.81 -2.95
C GLU A 150 -18.74 9.71 -1.42
N ASN A 151 -19.45 8.70 -0.91
CA ASN A 151 -19.58 8.50 0.53
C ASN A 151 -18.30 7.87 1.10
N GLN A 152 -17.50 8.66 1.82
CA GLN A 152 -16.22 8.22 2.37
C GLN A 152 -16.35 7.13 3.44
N GLY A 153 -17.48 7.09 4.17
CA GLY A 153 -17.75 5.99 5.10
C GLY A 153 -17.90 4.65 4.36
N ARG A 154 -18.63 4.65 3.22
CA ARG A 154 -18.75 3.46 2.36
C ARG A 154 -17.43 3.10 1.69
N ALA A 155 -16.67 4.09 1.24
CA ALA A 155 -15.36 3.87 0.63
C ALA A 155 -14.39 3.20 1.61
N ALA A 156 -14.29 3.73 2.84
CA ALA A 156 -13.48 3.15 3.90
C ALA A 156 -13.95 1.73 4.27
N GLY A 157 -15.26 1.53 4.44
CA GLY A 157 -15.82 0.20 4.76
C GLY A 157 -15.51 -0.86 3.70
N LEU A 158 -15.66 -0.53 2.41
CA LEU A 158 -15.32 -1.43 1.32
C LEU A 158 -13.82 -1.72 1.23
N LEU A 159 -12.97 -0.71 1.43
CA LEU A 159 -11.52 -0.90 1.49
C LEU A 159 -11.14 -1.86 2.61
N ILE A 160 -11.73 -1.70 3.81
CA ILE A 160 -11.52 -2.61 4.95
C ILE A 160 -11.93 -4.04 4.60
N ILE A 161 -13.11 -4.24 3.99
CA ILE A 161 -13.58 -5.57 3.59
C ILE A 161 -12.57 -6.23 2.64
N ILE A 162 -12.09 -5.51 1.63
CA ILE A 162 -11.12 -6.06 0.68
C ILE A 162 -9.79 -6.37 1.36
N MET A 163 -9.30 -5.50 2.26
CA MET A 163 -8.08 -5.77 3.02
C MET A 163 -8.21 -7.05 3.86
N VAL A 164 -9.32 -7.23 4.58
CA VAL A 164 -9.59 -8.42 5.40
C VAL A 164 -9.61 -9.68 4.53
N ILE A 165 -10.32 -9.64 3.39
CA ILE A 165 -10.39 -10.79 2.47
C ILE A 165 -9.01 -11.10 1.87
N SER A 166 -8.21 -10.08 1.55
CA SER A 166 -6.85 -10.25 1.00
C SER A 166 -5.90 -10.92 2.00
N LEU A 167 -6.01 -10.53 3.27
CA LEU A 167 -5.27 -11.14 4.39
C LEU A 167 -5.72 -12.58 4.65
N ALA A 168 -7.00 -12.88 4.49
CA ALA A 168 -7.56 -14.24 4.63
C ALA A 168 -7.42 -15.10 3.35
N GLY A 169 -6.75 -14.61 2.30
CA GLY A 169 -6.77 -15.21 0.97
C GLY A 169 -6.35 -16.69 0.91
N GLN A 170 -5.27 -17.06 1.62
CA GLN A 170 -4.84 -18.47 1.68
C GLN A 170 -5.82 -19.37 2.43
N THR A 171 -6.37 -18.91 3.56
CA THR A 171 -7.40 -19.65 4.29
C THR A 171 -8.65 -19.84 3.44
N LEU A 172 -8.98 -18.85 2.62
CA LEU A 172 -10.09 -18.94 1.67
C LEU A 172 -9.80 -19.93 0.53
N GLN A 173 -8.56 -19.98 0.04
CA GLN A 173 -8.13 -20.92 -0.99
C GLN A 173 -8.32 -22.38 -0.59
N GLN A 174 -8.07 -22.72 0.68
CA GLN A 174 -8.26 -24.07 1.19
C GLN A 174 -9.73 -24.48 1.28
N LYS A 175 -10.67 -23.52 1.32
CA LYS A 175 -12.10 -23.78 1.50
C LYS A 175 -12.92 -23.64 0.22
N ILE A 176 -12.40 -22.95 -0.81
CA ILE A 176 -13.12 -22.74 -2.07
C ILE A 176 -13.00 -23.99 -2.97
N PRO A 177 -14.11 -24.48 -3.56
CA PRO A 177 -14.08 -25.56 -4.55
C PRO A 177 -13.16 -25.22 -5.74
N SER A 178 -12.42 -26.22 -6.24
CA SER A 178 -11.45 -26.07 -7.34
C SER A 178 -11.99 -25.34 -8.56
N ASN A 179 -13.28 -25.49 -8.86
CA ASN A 179 -13.93 -24.92 -10.03
C ASN A 179 -14.07 -23.38 -9.97
N ILE A 180 -14.00 -22.77 -8.79
CA ILE A 180 -14.11 -21.30 -8.58
C ILE A 180 -12.81 -20.73 -8.01
N GLY A 181 -11.76 -21.55 -7.87
CA GLY A 181 -10.47 -21.13 -7.31
C GLY A 181 -9.80 -19.95 -8.03
N PHE A 182 -10.16 -19.68 -9.29
CA PHE A 182 -9.65 -18.53 -10.04
C PHE A 182 -9.99 -17.18 -9.39
N ILE A 183 -11.09 -17.08 -8.65
CA ILE A 183 -11.52 -15.82 -8.02
C ILE A 183 -10.50 -15.29 -7.01
N ILE A 184 -9.66 -16.18 -6.46
CA ILE A 184 -8.63 -15.81 -5.48
C ILE A 184 -7.51 -15.00 -6.13
N TYR A 185 -7.23 -15.19 -7.41
CA TYR A 185 -6.23 -14.38 -8.13
C TYR A 185 -6.70 -12.94 -8.39
N VAL A 186 -8.01 -12.67 -8.27
CA VAL A 186 -8.54 -11.31 -8.27
C VAL A 186 -8.20 -10.60 -6.96
N LEU A 187 -7.98 -11.33 -5.87
CA LEU A 187 -7.60 -10.73 -4.60
C LEU A 187 -6.13 -10.29 -4.61
N PRO A 188 -5.81 -9.15 -3.98
CA PRO A 188 -4.43 -8.74 -3.75
C PRO A 188 -3.60 -9.83 -3.05
N PRO A 189 -2.37 -10.11 -3.51
CA PRO A 189 -1.53 -11.22 -3.03
C PRO A 189 -0.83 -10.91 -1.69
N VAL A 190 -1.61 -10.45 -0.71
CA VAL A 190 -1.11 -10.08 0.62
C VAL A 190 -0.79 -11.34 1.42
N SER A 191 -1.76 -12.25 1.55
CA SER A 191 -1.59 -13.51 2.28
C SER A 191 -0.47 -14.39 1.73
N THR A 192 -0.26 -14.41 0.41
CA THR A 192 0.85 -15.15 -0.21
C THR A 192 2.22 -14.57 0.14
N THR A 193 2.33 -13.24 0.26
CA THR A 193 3.60 -12.59 0.65
C THR A 193 3.88 -12.79 2.15
N ILE A 194 2.83 -12.77 2.99
CA ILE A 194 2.95 -13.07 4.42
C ILE A 194 3.42 -14.52 4.62
N ASP A 195 2.79 -15.45 3.92
CA ASP A 195 3.14 -16.87 3.98
C ASP A 195 4.56 -17.17 3.49
N LEU A 196 5.01 -16.45 2.46
CA LEU A 196 6.41 -16.51 2.02
C LEU A 196 7.37 -16.19 3.17
N PHE A 197 7.11 -15.13 3.94
CA PHE A 197 7.95 -14.78 5.07
C PHE A 197 7.84 -15.76 6.24
N MET A 198 6.65 -16.31 6.50
CA MET A 198 6.45 -17.29 7.57
C MET A 198 7.15 -18.62 7.30
N HIS A 199 7.26 -19.03 6.03
CA HIS A 199 7.79 -20.34 5.63
C HIS A 199 9.03 -20.24 4.75
N ILE A 200 9.81 -19.16 4.89
CA ILE A 200 10.90 -18.87 3.93
C ILE A 200 11.98 -19.96 3.86
N GLU A 201 12.21 -20.68 4.95
CA GLU A 201 13.20 -21.76 5.03
C GLU A 201 12.82 -22.96 4.14
N ASP A 202 11.51 -23.17 3.94
CA ASP A 202 10.96 -24.23 3.08
C ASP A 202 10.81 -23.80 1.61
N ARG A 203 11.08 -22.53 1.31
CA ARG A 203 10.80 -21.93 0.00
C ARG A 203 12.07 -21.86 -0.85
N SER A 204 11.95 -22.24 -2.11
CA SER A 204 13.04 -22.08 -3.07
C SER A 204 13.27 -20.60 -3.40
N ALA A 205 14.51 -20.24 -3.77
CA ALA A 205 14.85 -18.89 -4.18
C ALA A 205 13.97 -18.38 -5.35
N ILE A 206 13.64 -19.27 -6.29
CA ILE A 206 12.74 -18.98 -7.42
C ILE A 206 11.34 -18.64 -6.92
N SER A 207 10.78 -19.44 -6.00
CA SER A 207 9.43 -19.20 -5.45
C SER A 207 9.35 -17.89 -4.65
N THR A 208 10.43 -17.55 -3.95
CA THR A 208 10.58 -16.27 -3.24
C THR A 208 10.55 -15.09 -4.21
N PHE A 209 11.39 -15.15 -5.25
CA PHE A 209 11.47 -14.11 -6.26
C PHE A 209 10.14 -13.93 -7.00
N VAL A 210 9.52 -15.03 -7.43
CA VAL A 210 8.24 -15.00 -8.15
C VAL A 210 7.13 -14.41 -7.30
N THR A 211 7.03 -14.79 -6.01
CA THR A 211 5.99 -14.25 -5.11
C THR A 211 6.15 -12.75 -4.89
N ILE A 212 7.37 -12.28 -4.63
CA ILE A 212 7.63 -10.84 -4.48
C ILE A 212 7.33 -10.09 -5.78
N LEU A 213 7.81 -10.60 -6.92
CA LEU A 213 7.57 -10.00 -8.23
C LEU A 213 6.07 -9.95 -8.55
N TYR A 214 5.33 -11.01 -8.23
CA TYR A 214 3.88 -11.07 -8.42
C TYR A 214 3.17 -9.94 -7.66
N SER A 215 3.54 -9.67 -6.41
CA SER A 215 2.99 -8.56 -5.63
C SER A 215 3.28 -7.18 -6.25
N TYR A 216 4.49 -6.98 -6.78
CA TYR A 216 4.83 -5.75 -7.51
C TYR A 216 4.05 -5.60 -8.83
N LEU A 217 3.96 -6.67 -9.61
CA LEU A 217 3.22 -6.69 -10.87
C LEU A 217 1.74 -6.40 -10.63
N TYR A 218 1.14 -6.99 -9.58
CA TYR A 218 -0.23 -6.72 -9.22
C TYR A 218 -0.45 -5.23 -8.87
N SER A 219 0.41 -4.62 -8.05
CA SER A 219 0.37 -3.18 -7.76
C SER A 219 0.49 -2.32 -9.02
N PHE A 220 1.35 -2.71 -9.96
CA PHE A 220 1.56 -1.99 -11.23
C PHE A 220 0.35 -2.11 -12.17
N ILE A 221 -0.27 -3.29 -12.23
CA ILE A 221 -1.50 -3.51 -12.98
C ILE A 221 -2.63 -2.65 -12.41
N LEU A 222 -2.81 -2.62 -11.09
CA LEU A 222 -3.78 -1.74 -10.44
C LEU A 222 -3.52 -0.26 -10.77
N LEU A 223 -2.26 0.19 -10.72
CA LEU A 223 -1.90 1.54 -11.12
C LEU A 223 -2.25 1.82 -12.59
N ALA A 224 -1.95 0.90 -13.50
CA ALA A 224 -2.25 1.05 -14.92
C ALA A 224 -3.78 1.15 -15.16
N ILE A 225 -4.56 0.29 -14.50
CA ILE A 225 -6.03 0.33 -14.52
C ILE A 225 -6.54 1.67 -13.97
N TYR A 226 -5.99 2.12 -12.84
CA TYR A 226 -6.34 3.41 -12.25
C TYR A 226 -6.06 4.58 -13.20
N LEU A 227 -4.85 4.68 -13.76
CA LEU A 227 -4.49 5.75 -14.68
C LEU A 227 -5.34 5.73 -15.94
N TRP A 228 -5.62 4.53 -16.47
CA TRP A 228 -6.48 4.36 -17.64
C TRP A 228 -7.93 4.80 -17.36
N THR A 229 -8.50 4.41 -16.22
CA THR A 229 -9.87 4.77 -15.84
C THR A 229 -10.00 6.27 -15.56
N VAL A 230 -9.08 6.85 -14.79
CA VAL A 230 -9.20 8.24 -14.34
C VAL A 230 -8.90 9.24 -15.46
N CYS A 231 -8.02 8.91 -16.41
CA CYS A 231 -7.74 9.77 -17.56
C CYS A 231 -8.87 9.78 -18.59
N ARG A 232 -9.76 8.77 -18.56
CA ARG A 232 -10.95 8.68 -19.42
C ARG A 232 -12.20 9.27 -18.78
N LYS A 233 -12.20 9.53 -17.47
CA LYS A 233 -13.29 10.25 -16.81
C LYS A 233 -13.25 11.72 -17.21
N ASP A 234 -14.37 12.26 -17.69
CA ASP A 234 -14.49 13.69 -17.92
C ASP A 234 -14.17 14.45 -16.64
N ALA A 235 -13.20 15.37 -16.70
CA ALA A 235 -12.83 16.20 -15.55
C ALA A 235 -14.05 16.96 -14.99
N ALA A 236 -15.04 17.28 -15.84
CA ALA A 236 -16.31 17.90 -15.45
C ALA A 236 -17.23 16.97 -14.64
N ALA A 237 -17.19 15.65 -14.85
CA ALA A 237 -18.00 14.68 -14.10
C ALA A 237 -17.51 14.49 -12.65
N LEU A 238 -16.22 14.75 -12.40
CA LEU A 238 -15.64 14.73 -11.05
C LEU A 238 -16.08 15.95 -10.20
N ILE A 239 -16.42 17.08 -10.83
CA ILE A 239 -16.84 18.32 -10.15
C ILE A 239 -18.27 18.21 -9.61
N ARG A 240 -19.18 17.55 -10.35
CA ARG A 240 -20.60 17.48 -10.00
C ARG A 240 -20.88 16.73 -8.69
N LYS A 241 -19.89 16.02 -8.16
CA LYS A 241 -19.96 15.19 -6.95
C LYS A 241 -19.33 15.82 -5.70
N VAL A 242 -18.66 16.97 -5.85
CA VAL A 242 -17.94 17.66 -4.75
C VAL A 242 -18.57 19.02 -4.42
N GLY A 243 -19.62 19.41 -5.17
CA GLY A 243 -20.42 20.63 -4.93
C GLY A 243 -21.59 20.37 -4.00
#